data_AF-A0A3M1AUL3-F1
#
_entry.id   AF-A0A3M1AUL3-F1
#
_cell.length_a   1.000
_cell.length_b   1.000
_cell.length_c   1.000
_cell.angle_alpha   90.00
_cell.angle_beta   90.00
_cell.angle_gamma   90.00
#
_symmetry.space_group_name_H-M   'P 1'
#
loop_
_entity.id
_entity.type
_entity.pdbx_description
1 polymer ?
#
loop_
_entity_poly.entity_id
_entity_poly.type
_entity_poly.pdbx_seq_one_letter_code
_entity_poly.pdbx_strand_id
1 'polypeptide(L)'
;MGIETIILVVALVGGLYMAWSIGANDVANAMGTSVGSGALTVKRAVILAAVLEFAGAFFVGTHVSETIRKGIINPALFQGNEMALVFGMIGALLAAAIWLQIASYFGMPVSTTHSIV
;
A
#
# COMPACT_ATOMS: atom_id res chain seq x y z
N MET A 1 9.81 -12.02 -24.16
CA MET A 1 10.02 -11.34 -22.86
C MET A 1 10.76 -12.29 -21.94
N GLY A 2 11.78 -11.81 -21.21
CA GLY A 2 12.44 -12.61 -20.18
C GLY A 2 11.54 -12.78 -18.95
N ILE A 3 11.80 -13.80 -18.14
CA ILE A 3 11.04 -14.06 -16.90
C ILE A 3 11.17 -12.90 -15.91
N GLU A 4 12.34 -12.25 -15.85
CA GLU A 4 12.61 -11.07 -15.04
C GLU A 4 11.67 -9.91 -15.39
N THR A 5 11.43 -9.69 -16.69
CA THR A 5 10.51 -8.65 -17.16
C THR A 5 9.07 -8.94 -16.73
N ILE A 6 8.64 -10.20 -16.79
CA ILE A 6 7.30 -10.60 -16.36
C ILE A 6 7.14 -10.33 -14.86
N ILE A 7 8.13 -10.71 -14.05
CA ILE A 7 8.11 -10.52 -12.60
C ILE A 7 8.08 -9.04 -12.23
N LEU A 8 8.87 -8.21 -12.92
CA LEU A 8 8.85 -6.77 -12.73
C LEU A 8 7.47 -6.17 -13.03
N VAL A 9 6.84 -6.58 -14.14
CA VAL A 9 5.50 -6.12 -14.50
C VAL A 9 4.48 -6.54 -13.44
N VAL A 10 4.53 -7.78 -12.95
CA VAL A 10 3.64 -8.26 -11.88
C VAL A 10 3.85 -7.46 -10.60
N ALA A 11 5.11 -7.21 -10.21
CA ALA A 11 5.43 -6.43 -9.02
C ALA A 11 4.92 -4.98 -9.13
N LEU A 12 5.06 -4.36 -10.31
CA LEU A 12 4.55 -3.00 -10.57
C LEU A 12 3.03 -2.94 -10.50
N VAL A 13 2.34 -3.86 -11.19
CA VAL A 13 0.87 -3.91 -11.19
C VAL A 13 0.36 -4.20 -9.78
N GLY A 14 0.98 -5.14 -9.07
CA GLY A 14 0.67 -5.41 -7.67
C GLY A 14 0.87 -4.17 -6.81
N GLY A 15 2.00 -3.49 -6.92
CA GLY A 15 2.31 -2.29 -6.14
C GLY A 15 1.30 -1.16 -6.36
N LEU A 16 0.89 -0.94 -7.61
CA LEU A 16 -0.18 0.01 -7.94
C LEU A 16 -1.52 -0.41 -7.32
N TYR A 17 -1.84 -1.70 -7.34
CA TYR A 17 -3.05 -2.22 -6.70
C TYR A 17 -3.03 -2.06 -5.17
N MET A 18 -1.90 -2.34 -4.52
CA MET A 18 -1.74 -2.07 -3.09
C MET A 18 -1.89 -0.59 -2.77
N ALA A 19 -1.27 0.31 -3.54
CA ALA A 19 -1.39 1.75 -3.35
C ALA A 19 -2.85 2.22 -3.49
N TRP A 20 -3.59 1.69 -4.47
CA TRP A 20 -5.01 1.93 -4.61
C TRP A 20 -5.81 1.47 -3.39
N SER A 21 -5.58 0.23 -2.92
CA SER A 21 -6.29 -0.32 -1.76
C SER A 21 -5.99 0.45 -0.46
N ILE A 22 -4.75 0.92 -0.27
CA ILE A 22 -4.38 1.80 0.85
C ILE A 22 -5.20 3.10 0.77
N GLY A 23 -5.21 3.77 -0.38
CA GLY A 23 -5.93 5.03 -0.55
C GLY A 23 -7.43 4.89 -0.30
N ALA A 24 -8.04 3.79 -0.76
CA ALA A 24 -9.46 3.50 -0.54
C ALA A 24 -9.79 3.31 0.95
N ASN A 25 -8.92 2.64 1.72
CA ASN A 25 -9.11 2.41 3.14
C ASN A 25 -8.82 3.66 3.99
N ASP A 26 -7.72 4.36 3.69
CA ASP A 26 -7.16 5.38 4.58
C ASP A 26 -7.74 6.79 4.35
N VAL A 27 -8.35 7.07 3.19
CA VAL A 27 -9.00 8.37 2.94
C VAL A 27 -10.11 8.67 3.94
N ALA A 28 -10.84 7.64 4.39
CA ALA A 28 -11.87 7.77 5.41
C ALA A 28 -11.26 8.15 6.77
N ASN A 29 -10.07 7.62 7.09
CA ASN A 29 -9.35 7.91 8.33
C ASN A 29 -8.84 9.36 8.36
N ALA A 30 -8.33 9.87 7.23
CA ALA A 30 -7.78 11.23 7.15
C ALA A 30 -8.87 12.31 7.04
N MET A 31 -9.93 12.06 6.26
CA MET A 31 -10.91 13.10 5.89
C MET A 31 -12.30 12.90 6.48
N GLY A 32 -12.56 11.80 7.18
CA GLY A 32 -13.88 11.46 7.72
C GLY A 32 -14.43 12.52 8.68
N THR A 33 -13.60 13.13 9.52
CA THR A 33 -14.01 14.21 10.44
C THR A 33 -14.36 15.50 9.70
N SER A 34 -13.58 15.85 8.68
CA SER A 34 -13.80 17.06 7.86
C SER A 34 -15.08 16.96 7.02
N VAL A 35 -15.38 15.77 6.51
CA VAL A 35 -16.63 15.50 5.79
C VAL A 35 -17.80 15.39 6.77
N GLY A 36 -17.65 14.65 7.87
CA GLY A 36 -18.70 14.43 8.87
C GLY A 36 -19.14 15.69 9.62
N SER A 37 -18.23 16.66 9.80
CA SER A 37 -18.54 17.99 10.36
C SER A 37 -19.18 18.96 9.36
N GLY A 38 -19.25 18.59 8.07
CA GLY A 38 -19.74 19.46 7.00
C GLY A 38 -18.74 20.52 6.53
N ALA A 39 -17.49 20.54 7.04
CA ALA A 39 -16.46 21.48 6.60
C ALA A 39 -16.05 21.25 5.13
N LEU A 40 -16.05 20.00 4.68
CA LEU A 40 -15.77 19.62 3.29
C LEU A 40 -16.84 18.71 2.72
N THR A 41 -17.09 18.83 1.41
CA THR A 41 -17.84 17.82 0.67
C THR A 41 -16.94 16.62 0.37
N VAL A 42 -17.52 15.43 0.20
CA VAL A 42 -16.78 14.20 -0.14
C VAL A 42 -15.83 14.41 -1.34
N LYS A 43 -16.31 15.08 -2.40
CA LYS A 43 -15.51 15.35 -3.59
C LYS A 43 -14.28 16.23 -3.28
N ARG A 44 -14.43 17.27 -2.47
CA ARG A 44 -13.32 18.15 -2.08
C ARG A 44 -12.32 17.42 -1.19
N ALA A 45 -12.82 16.62 -0.25
CA ALA A 45 -12.00 15.79 0.62
C ALA A 45 -11.13 14.80 -0.17
N VAL A 46 -11.69 14.10 -1.16
CA VAL A 46 -10.94 13.15 -2.00
C VAL A 46 -9.85 13.86 -2.81
N ILE A 47 -10.15 15.02 -3.42
CA ILE A 47 -9.14 15.78 -4.18
C ILE A 47 -8.01 16.25 -3.27
N LEU A 48 -8.35 16.78 -2.09
CA LEU A 48 -7.37 17.24 -1.12
C LEU A 48 -6.50 16.09 -0.61
N ALA A 49 -7.12 14.95 -0.27
CA ALA A 49 -6.41 13.75 0.15
C ALA A 49 -5.46 13.27 -0.94
N ALA A 50 -5.90 13.17 -2.19
CA ALA A 50 -5.05 12.74 -3.30
C ALA A 50 -3.77 13.61 -3.44
N VAL A 51 -3.90 14.94 -3.31
CA VAL A 51 -2.75 15.85 -3.39
C VAL A 51 -1.82 15.71 -2.19
N LEU A 52 -2.37 15.69 -0.97
CA LEU A 52 -1.57 15.65 0.26
C LEU A 52 -0.92 14.28 0.48
N GLU A 53 -1.62 13.19 0.23
CA GLU A 53 -1.09 11.83 0.32
C GLU A 53 0.01 11.60 -0.72
N PHE A 54 -0.19 12.05 -1.97
CA PHE A 54 0.86 11.98 -2.98
C PHE A 54 2.08 12.81 -2.58
N ALA A 55 1.88 14.03 -2.10
CA ALA A 55 2.98 14.88 -1.64
C ALA A 55 3.75 14.23 -0.47
N GLY A 56 3.04 13.67 0.52
CA GLY A 56 3.64 12.96 1.63
C GLY A 56 4.45 11.73 1.18
N ALA A 57 3.86 10.91 0.30
CA ALA A 57 4.53 9.74 -0.27
C ALA A 57 5.78 10.13 -1.09
N PHE A 58 5.72 11.20 -1.88
CA PHE A 58 6.82 11.66 -2.73
C PHE A 58 7.96 12.30 -1.93
N PHE A 59 7.64 13.18 -0.97
CA PHE A 59 8.67 13.94 -0.23
C PHE A 59 9.20 13.18 0.99
N VAL A 60 8.41 12.31 1.62
CA VAL A 60 8.73 11.72 2.95
C VAL A 60 8.60 10.19 2.97
N GLY A 61 8.12 9.55 1.90
CA GLY A 61 7.82 8.12 1.88
C GLY A 61 9.02 7.18 2.03
N THR A 62 10.23 7.64 1.68
CA THR A 62 11.46 6.81 1.67
C THR A 62 11.80 6.24 3.06
N HIS A 63 11.63 7.02 4.13
CA HIS A 63 11.92 6.60 5.50
C HIS A 63 11.02 5.45 5.98
N VAL A 64 9.74 5.44 5.57
CA VAL A 64 8.77 4.38 5.94
C VAL A 64 9.06 3.10 5.16
N SER A 65 9.32 3.22 3.85
CA SER A 65 9.67 2.08 3.00
C SER A 65 10.95 1.37 3.48
N GLU A 66 11.95 2.11 3.96
CA GLU A 66 13.17 1.52 4.52
C GLU A 66 12.91 0.75 5.82
N THR A 67 11.99 1.23 6.66
CA THR A 67 11.66 0.60 7.94
C THR A 67 10.96 -0.73 7.74
N ILE A 68 9.96 -0.79 6.84
CA ILE A 68 9.22 -2.01 6.49
C ILE A 68 10.19 -3.08 5.93
N ARG A 69 11.10 -2.67 5.04
CA ARG A 69 12.04 -3.60 4.38
C ARG A 69 13.04 -4.24 5.35
N LYS A 70 13.57 -3.48 6.32
CA LYS A 70 14.67 -3.95 7.19
C LYS A 70 14.19 -4.62 8.48
N GLY A 71 12.95 -4.34 8.92
CA GLY A 71 12.44 -4.78 10.22
C GLY A 71 11.70 -6.12 10.24
N ILE A 72 11.24 -6.63 9.09
CA ILE A 72 10.29 -7.77 9.06
C ILE A 72 10.95 -9.08 8.60
N ILE A 73 11.75 -9.05 7.53
CA ILE A 73 12.37 -10.24 6.93
C ILE A 73 13.88 -10.05 6.91
N ASN A 74 14.66 -11.06 7.33
CA ASN A 74 16.12 -11.07 7.20
C ASN A 74 16.54 -11.56 5.81
N PRO A 75 17.03 -10.69 4.90
CA PRO A 75 17.39 -11.08 3.54
C PRO A 75 18.57 -12.06 3.48
N ALA A 76 19.42 -12.11 4.52
CA ALA A 76 20.57 -13.00 4.56
C ALA A 76 20.16 -14.49 4.57
N LEU A 77 18.95 -14.81 5.01
CA LEU A 77 18.42 -16.17 4.99
C LEU A 77 18.08 -16.67 3.58
N PHE A 78 18.04 -15.77 2.58
CA PHE A 78 17.70 -16.07 1.19
C PHE A 78 18.92 -15.99 0.26
N GLN A 79 20.15 -15.93 0.79
CA GLN A 79 21.37 -15.92 -0.02
C GLN A 79 21.47 -17.18 -0.88
N GLY A 80 21.63 -17.01 -2.19
CA GLY A 80 21.64 -18.12 -3.16
C GLY A 80 20.24 -18.55 -3.63
N ASN A 81 19.18 -17.90 -3.13
CA ASN A 81 17.81 -18.05 -3.65
C ASN A 81 17.03 -16.73 -3.52
N GLU A 82 17.53 -15.69 -4.19
CA GLU A 82 16.96 -14.35 -4.16
C GLU A 82 15.55 -14.31 -4.77
N MET A 83 15.27 -15.23 -5.71
CA MET A 83 13.95 -15.34 -6.35
C MET A 83 12.86 -15.76 -5.38
N ALA A 84 13.16 -16.61 -4.39
CA ALA A 84 12.20 -16.97 -3.35
C ALA A 84 11.78 -15.74 -2.53
N LEU A 85 12.73 -14.85 -2.22
CA LEU A 85 12.44 -13.59 -1.53
C LEU A 85 11.53 -12.69 -2.38
N VAL A 86 11.81 -12.53 -3.67
CA VAL A 86 11.00 -11.72 -4.59
C VAL A 86 9.55 -12.24 -4.65
N PHE A 87 9.37 -13.55 -4.82
CA PHE A 87 8.02 -14.14 -4.84
C PHE A 87 7.30 -13.97 -3.50
N GLY A 88 8.01 -14.12 -2.37
CA GLY A 88 7.44 -13.86 -1.05
C GLY A 88 6.95 -12.42 -0.88
N MET A 89 7.75 -11.44 -1.32
CA MET A 89 7.38 -10.02 -1.25
C MET A 89 6.16 -9.70 -2.15
N ILE A 90 6.11 -10.24 -3.37
CA ILE A 90 4.95 -10.09 -4.26
C ILE A 90 3.70 -10.75 -3.64
N GLY A 91 3.86 -11.93 -3.04
CA GLY A 91 2.79 -12.65 -2.36
C GLY A 91 2.19 -11.85 -1.20
N ALA A 92 3.03 -11.33 -0.30
CA ALA A 92 2.59 -10.48 0.81
C ALA A 92 1.87 -9.23 0.30
N LEU A 93 2.42 -8.59 -0.73
CA LEU A 93 1.86 -7.38 -1.32
C LEU A 93 0.46 -7.61 -1.91
N LEU A 94 0.27 -8.71 -2.66
CA LEU A 94 -1.03 -9.06 -3.22
C LEU A 94 -2.03 -9.48 -2.15
N ALA A 95 -1.61 -10.27 -1.15
CA ALA A 95 -2.48 -10.71 -0.05
C ALA A 95 -3.01 -9.50 0.74
N ALA A 96 -2.13 -8.57 1.11
CA ALA A 96 -2.51 -7.34 1.80
C ALA A 96 -3.45 -6.49 0.95
N ALA A 97 -3.15 -6.29 -0.34
CA ALA A 97 -3.98 -5.48 -1.24
C ALA A 97 -5.38 -6.04 -1.42
N ILE A 98 -5.51 -7.37 -1.57
CA ILE A 98 -6.79 -8.07 -1.66
C ILE A 98 -7.58 -7.90 -0.36
N TRP A 99 -6.94 -8.10 0.80
CA TRP A 99 -7.61 -7.95 2.09
C TRP A 99 -8.11 -6.52 2.30
N LEU A 100 -7.28 -5.52 2.03
CA LEU A 100 -7.66 -4.11 2.13
C LEU A 100 -8.82 -3.76 1.19
N GLN A 101 -8.83 -4.31 -0.02
CA GLN A 101 -9.92 -4.10 -0.96
C GLN A 101 -11.24 -4.71 -0.45
N ILE A 102 -11.19 -5.91 0.12
CA ILE A 102 -12.35 -6.57 0.74
C ILE A 102 -12.85 -5.75 1.93
N ALA A 103 -11.96 -5.35 2.84
CA ALA A 103 -12.32 -4.54 4.01
C ALA A 103 -12.94 -3.20 3.60
N SER A 104 -12.35 -2.52 2.63
CA SER A 104 -12.85 -1.25 2.08
C SER A 104 -14.23 -1.40 1.43
N TYR A 105 -14.47 -2.52 0.72
CA TYR A 105 -15.78 -2.80 0.13
C TYR A 105 -16.89 -2.92 1.19
N PHE A 106 -16.56 -3.51 2.35
CA PHE A 106 -17.46 -3.60 3.49
C PHE A 106 -17.44 -2.37 4.41
N GLY A 107 -16.67 -1.32 4.07
CA GLY A 107 -16.56 -0.10 4.89
C GLY A 107 -15.87 -0.33 6.24
N MET A 108 -15.06 -1.38 6.38
CA MET A 108 -14.33 -1.70 7.59
C MET A 108 -12.97 -0.97 7.59
N PRO A 109 -12.72 0.00 8.49
CA PRO A 109 -11.41 0.63 8.59
C PRO A 109 -10.44 -0.37 9.23
N VAL A 110 -9.46 -0.84 8.47
CA VAL A 110 -8.44 -1.77 8.93
C VAL A 110 -7.03 -1.18 8.83
N SER A 111 -6.07 -1.76 9.54
CA SER A 111 -4.68 -1.27 9.50
C SER A 111 -3.94 -1.83 8.28
N THR A 112 -3.48 -0.92 7.40
CA THR A 112 -2.65 -1.25 6.23
C THR A 112 -1.29 -1.83 6.65
N THR A 113 -0.68 -1.29 7.70
CA THR A 113 0.59 -1.80 8.28
C THR A 113 0.47 -3.23 8.79
N HIS A 114 -0.59 -3.55 9.55
CA HIS A 114 -0.81 -4.93 10.01
C HIS A 114 -1.17 -5.89 8.88
N SER A 115 -1.69 -5.39 7.76
CA SER A 115 -2.07 -6.24 6.64
C SER A 115 -0.86 -6.68 5.81
N ILE A 116 0.20 -5.86 5.77
CA ILE A 116 1.42 -6.13 4.99
C ILE A 116 2.52 -6.84 5.79
N VAL A 117 2.50 -6.73 7.11
CA VAL A 117 3.39 -7.46 8.05
C VAL A 117 2.88 -8.89 8.23
#